data_AF-A0AAX3N161-F1
#
_entry.id   AF-A0AAX3N161-F1
#
_cell.length_a   1.000
_cell.length_b   1.000
_cell.length_c   1.000
_cell.angle_alpha   90.00
_cell.angle_beta   90.00
_cell.angle_gamma   90.00
#
_symmetry.space_group_name_H-M   'P 1'
#
loop_
_entity.id
_entity.type
_entity.pdbx_description
1 polymer ?
#
loop_
_entity_poly.entity_id
_entity_poly.type
_entity_poly.pdbx_seq_one_letter_code
_entity_poly.pdbx_strand_id
1 'polypeptide(L)'
;MSSRVWKQAWWMTKNDLWHDRFNWIWTFLFTVYTGLICGSLMHGAVENKGYTLLGDNMFLIFVPFLGFFFSRRSFRYLQEDSYTQMLAYMRRLPVPTVAILWNRIIQMLITFLINGLVFFSIIYLAGGKGLGLSGVLAFAVTWIAYGLFINALFIFWEFSTSGKRYFVLMMIMFVICIGGALVAAILDQNLIKITMQQSAAYGLLAPLMWGTLLVGAVSLAVSFKLTYKQLLKRDLS
;
A
#
# COMPACT_ATOMS: atom_id res chain seq x y z
N MET A 1 -1.73 23.36 -10.90
CA MET A 1 -1.77 22.16 -11.76
C MET A 1 -2.79 22.42 -12.87
N SER A 2 -2.45 22.26 -14.15
CA SER A 2 -3.40 22.59 -15.22
C SER A 2 -4.49 21.52 -15.31
N SER A 3 -5.73 21.93 -15.60
CA SER A 3 -6.89 21.03 -15.73
C SER A 3 -6.69 19.93 -16.79
N ARG A 4 -5.80 20.17 -17.77
CA ARG A 4 -5.43 19.20 -18.82
C ARG A 4 -4.61 18.02 -18.28
N VAL A 5 -3.66 18.26 -17.37
CA VAL A 5 -2.80 17.21 -16.78
C VAL A 5 -3.63 16.24 -15.95
N TRP A 6 -4.57 16.75 -15.15
CA TRP A 6 -5.48 15.92 -14.35
C TRP A 6 -6.38 15.05 -15.23
N LYS A 7 -7.01 15.64 -16.26
CA LYS A 7 -7.86 14.90 -17.20
C LYS A 7 -7.09 13.78 -17.92
N GLN A 8 -5.85 14.04 -18.33
CA GLN A 8 -5.00 13.04 -18.96
C GLN A 8 -4.61 11.91 -17.99
N ALA A 9 -4.20 12.25 -16.77
CA ALA A 9 -3.87 11.25 -15.75
C ALA A 9 -5.08 10.34 -15.45
N TRP A 10 -6.26 10.91 -15.24
CA TRP A 10 -7.48 10.14 -15.00
C TRP A 10 -7.88 9.26 -16.18
N TRP A 11 -7.79 9.78 -17.41
CA TRP A 11 -8.08 9.01 -18.61
C TRP A 11 -7.13 7.81 -18.75
N MET A 12 -5.83 7.99 -18.48
CA MET A 12 -4.85 6.90 -18.45
C MET A 12 -5.20 5.86 -17.38
N THR A 13 -5.50 6.29 -16.16
CA THR A 13 -5.89 5.37 -15.08
C THR A 13 -7.09 4.54 -15.48
N LYS A 14 -8.14 5.17 -16.01
CA LYS A 14 -9.35 4.46 -16.44
C LYS A 14 -9.04 3.44 -17.53
N ASN A 15 -8.21 3.79 -18.51
CA ASN A 15 -7.87 2.89 -19.61
C ASN A 15 -7.04 1.70 -19.13
N ASP A 16 -6.03 1.93 -18.27
CA ASP A 16 -5.21 0.88 -17.68
C ASP A 16 -6.08 -0.11 -16.87
N LEU A 17 -6.98 0.40 -16.03
CA LEU A 17 -7.88 -0.41 -15.21
C LEU A 17 -8.88 -1.23 -16.05
N TRP A 18 -9.32 -0.70 -17.19
CA TRP A 18 -10.27 -1.39 -18.06
C TRP A 18 -9.59 -2.49 -18.89
N HIS A 19 -8.37 -2.22 -19.37
CA HIS A 19 -7.60 -3.20 -20.15
C HIS A 19 -7.23 -4.43 -19.30
N ASP A 20 -6.94 -4.22 -18.02
CA ASP A 20 -6.59 -5.27 -17.07
C ASP A 20 -7.78 -5.79 -16.23
N ARG A 21 -9.03 -5.62 -16.69
CA ARG A 21 -10.24 -5.97 -15.91
C ARG A 21 -10.27 -7.39 -15.32
N PHE A 22 -9.65 -8.37 -15.99
CA PHE A 22 -9.58 -9.74 -15.46
C PHE A 22 -8.64 -9.88 -14.25
N ASN A 23 -7.63 -9.02 -14.15
CA ASN A 23 -6.70 -9.01 -13.03
C ASN A 23 -7.35 -8.49 -11.73
N TRP A 24 -8.48 -7.77 -11.83
CA TRP A 24 -9.29 -7.41 -10.66
C TRP A 24 -9.85 -8.64 -9.95
N ILE A 25 -10.18 -9.71 -10.67
CA ILE A 25 -10.67 -10.95 -10.06
C ILE A 25 -9.59 -11.55 -9.16
N TRP A 26 -8.35 -11.64 -9.66
CA TRP A 26 -7.22 -12.15 -8.89
C TRP A 26 -6.88 -11.25 -7.70
N THR A 27 -6.91 -9.93 -7.90
CA THR A 27 -6.68 -8.95 -6.82
C THR A 27 -7.75 -9.06 -5.73
N PHE A 28 -9.00 -9.22 -6.12
CA PHE A 28 -10.11 -9.42 -5.20
C PHE A 28 -9.98 -10.73 -4.43
N LEU A 29 -9.73 -11.85 -5.11
CA LEU A 29 -9.53 -13.16 -4.48
C LEU A 29 -8.36 -13.13 -3.48
N PHE A 30 -7.23 -12.52 -3.86
CA PHE A 30 -6.08 -12.36 -2.97
C PHE A 30 -6.43 -11.50 -1.74
N THR A 31 -7.18 -10.41 -1.93
CA THR A 31 -7.61 -9.54 -0.84
C THR A 31 -8.55 -10.26 0.13
N VAL A 32 -9.50 -11.06 -0.40
CA VAL A 32 -10.38 -11.89 0.43
C VAL A 32 -9.58 -12.93 1.20
N TYR A 33 -8.69 -13.66 0.52
CA TYR A 33 -7.84 -14.68 1.14
C TYR A 33 -6.99 -14.11 2.27
N THR A 34 -6.27 -13.02 2.01
CA THR A 34 -5.43 -12.34 3.02
C THR A 34 -6.28 -11.74 4.15
N GLY A 35 -7.45 -11.19 3.83
CA GLY A 35 -8.41 -10.69 4.82
C GLY A 35 -8.91 -11.79 5.76
N LEU A 36 -9.20 -12.98 5.24
CA LEU A 36 -9.62 -14.13 6.05
C LEU A 36 -8.47 -14.63 6.96
N ILE A 37 -7.24 -14.70 6.46
CA ILE A 37 -6.07 -15.08 7.27
C ILE A 37 -5.82 -14.06 8.37
N CYS A 38 -5.68 -12.79 8.02
CA CYS A 38 -5.46 -11.72 9.00
C CYS A 38 -6.62 -11.58 9.98
N GLY A 39 -7.87 -11.72 9.50
CA GLY A 39 -9.07 -11.68 10.32
C GLY A 39 -9.16 -12.84 11.32
N SER A 40 -8.83 -14.06 10.90
CA SER A 40 -8.80 -15.23 11.79
C SER A 40 -7.69 -15.13 12.84
N LEU A 41 -6.50 -14.66 12.46
CA LEU A 41 -5.41 -14.38 13.40
C LEU A 41 -5.81 -13.30 14.41
N MET A 42 -6.49 -12.25 13.96
CA MET A 42 -6.99 -11.19 14.83
C MET A 42 -8.09 -11.70 15.78
N HIS A 43 -9.04 -12.48 15.29
CA HIS A 43 -10.07 -13.10 16.13
C HIS A 43 -9.43 -13.97 17.23
N GLY A 44 -8.50 -14.86 16.86
CA GLY A 44 -7.79 -15.71 17.82
C GLY A 44 -6.98 -14.91 18.83
N ALA A 45 -6.36 -13.80 18.42
CA ALA A 45 -5.60 -12.91 19.31
C ALA A 45 -6.51 -12.19 20.32
N VAL A 46 -7.72 -11.79 19.89
CA VAL A 46 -8.70 -11.13 20.77
C VAL A 46 -9.32 -12.12 21.75
N GLU A 47 -9.73 -13.29 21.28
CA GLU A 47 -10.40 -14.31 22.10
C GLU A 47 -9.45 -14.90 23.16
N ASN A 48 -8.22 -15.26 22.76
CA ASN A 48 -7.27 -15.91 23.66
C ASN A 48 -6.31 -14.93 24.37
N LYS A 49 -6.46 -13.61 24.15
CA LYS A 49 -5.54 -12.54 24.59
C LYS A 49 -4.07 -12.77 24.18
N GLY A 50 -3.82 -13.68 23.24
CA GLY A 50 -2.51 -14.08 22.74
C GLY A 50 -2.20 -13.39 21.42
N TYR A 51 -1.78 -12.12 21.48
CA TYR A 51 -1.21 -11.45 20.31
C TYR A 51 0.12 -12.12 19.96
N THR A 52 0.33 -12.41 18.68
CA THR A 52 1.49 -13.15 18.21
C THR A 52 2.32 -12.33 17.22
N LEU A 53 3.62 -12.55 17.25
CA LEU A 53 4.57 -12.07 16.25
C LEU A 53 4.11 -12.41 14.81
N LEU A 54 3.47 -13.56 14.62
CA LEU A 54 2.93 -13.98 13.32
C LEU A 54 1.83 -13.03 12.84
N GLY A 55 0.90 -12.64 13.71
CA GLY A 55 -0.15 -11.68 13.38
C GLY A 55 0.42 -10.34 12.91
N ASP A 56 1.33 -9.76 13.68
CA ASP A 56 1.97 -8.48 13.37
C ASP A 56 2.72 -8.55 12.03
N ASN A 57 3.48 -9.62 11.79
CA ASN A 57 4.17 -9.85 10.52
C ASN A 57 3.20 -9.91 9.34
N MET A 58 2.11 -10.68 9.47
CA MET A 58 1.13 -10.81 8.39
C MET A 58 0.49 -9.47 8.04
N PHE A 59 0.19 -8.63 9.03
CA PHE A 59 -0.33 -7.28 8.78
C PHE A 59 0.71 -6.37 8.13
N LEU A 60 1.94 -6.32 8.66
CA LEU A 60 2.99 -5.47 8.07
C LEU A 60 3.32 -5.84 6.63
N ILE A 61 3.17 -7.11 6.27
CA ILE A 61 3.40 -7.65 4.93
C ILE A 61 2.20 -7.40 4.01
N PHE A 62 0.99 -7.79 4.43
CA PHE A 62 -0.18 -7.80 3.53
C PHE A 62 -0.84 -6.44 3.35
N VAL A 63 -0.78 -5.55 4.35
CA VAL A 63 -1.41 -4.23 4.24
C VAL A 63 -0.83 -3.39 3.09
N PRO A 64 0.50 -3.34 2.86
CA PRO A 64 1.04 -2.69 1.67
C PRO A 64 0.56 -3.30 0.35
N PHE A 65 0.27 -4.61 0.30
CA PHE A 65 -0.26 -5.24 -0.92
C PHE A 65 -1.66 -4.77 -1.29
N LEU A 66 -2.42 -4.19 -0.36
CA LEU A 66 -3.73 -3.60 -0.67
C LEU A 66 -3.64 -2.43 -1.65
N GLY A 67 -2.49 -1.75 -1.72
CA GLY A 67 -2.22 -0.69 -2.70
C GLY A 67 -1.79 -1.18 -4.08
N PHE A 68 -1.55 -2.49 -4.24
CA PHE A 68 -1.10 -3.08 -5.48
C PHE A 68 -2.24 -3.68 -6.28
N PHE A 69 -2.17 -3.46 -7.57
CA PHE A 69 -3.01 -4.12 -8.55
C PHE A 69 -2.19 -5.19 -9.27
N PHE A 70 -2.62 -6.45 -9.20
CA PHE A 70 -1.87 -7.59 -9.76
C PHE A 70 -1.99 -7.64 -11.29
N SER A 71 -1.33 -6.72 -11.99
CA SER A 71 -1.28 -6.72 -13.46
C SER A 71 -0.13 -7.56 -14.01
N ARG A 72 -0.23 -8.02 -15.26
CA ARG A 72 0.89 -8.69 -15.97
C ARG A 72 2.17 -7.86 -15.95
N ARG A 73 2.04 -6.53 -16.05
CA ARG A 73 3.14 -5.58 -15.94
C ARG A 73 3.84 -5.65 -14.58
N SER A 74 3.07 -5.81 -13.51
CA SER A 74 3.57 -5.94 -12.14
C SER A 74 4.31 -7.25 -11.89
N PHE A 75 4.31 -8.22 -12.82
CA PHE A 75 5.08 -9.47 -12.68
C PHE A 75 6.23 -9.60 -13.70
N ARG A 76 6.20 -8.83 -14.80
CA ARG A 76 7.25 -8.89 -15.84
C ARG A 76 8.49 -8.06 -15.56
N TYR A 77 8.52 -7.27 -14.49
CA TYR A 77 9.66 -6.39 -14.15
C TYR A 77 10.97 -7.13 -13.83
N LEU A 78 10.91 -8.43 -13.52
CA LEU A 78 12.10 -9.27 -13.30
C LEU A 78 12.70 -9.84 -14.60
N GLN A 79 11.88 -10.06 -15.63
CA GLN A 79 12.29 -10.70 -16.88
C GLN A 79 12.62 -9.68 -17.97
N GLU A 80 11.82 -8.63 -18.07
CA GLU A 80 12.05 -7.48 -18.94
C GLU A 80 12.40 -6.32 -18.00
N ASP A 81 13.34 -5.43 -18.35
CA ASP A 81 13.54 -4.18 -17.60
C ASP A 81 12.35 -3.24 -17.85
N SER A 82 11.18 -3.69 -17.40
CA SER A 82 9.86 -3.22 -17.81
C SER A 82 9.67 -1.79 -17.36
N TYR A 83 10.29 -1.39 -16.26
CA TYR A 83 10.30 -0.02 -15.76
C TYR A 83 11.18 0.91 -16.62
N THR A 84 12.36 0.47 -17.06
CA THR A 84 13.19 1.25 -18.00
C THR A 84 12.56 1.34 -19.39
N GLN A 85 11.98 0.25 -19.90
CA GLN A 85 11.23 0.26 -21.17
C GLN A 85 9.97 1.13 -21.09
N MET A 86 9.27 1.11 -19.94
CA MET A 86 8.14 1.97 -19.65
C MET A 86 8.52 3.45 -19.69
N LEU A 87 9.64 3.82 -19.05
CA LEU A 87 10.17 5.18 -19.10
C LEU A 87 10.55 5.60 -20.53
N ALA A 88 11.21 4.73 -21.29
CA ALA A 88 11.58 4.98 -22.69
C ALA A 88 10.36 5.07 -23.62
N TYR A 89 9.29 4.31 -23.36
CA TYR A 89 8.02 4.42 -24.07
C TYR A 89 7.30 5.72 -23.70
N MET A 90 7.25 6.06 -22.42
CA MET A 90 6.56 7.26 -21.93
C MET A 90 7.22 8.57 -22.36
N ARG A 91 8.55 8.59 -22.61
CA ARG A 91 9.22 9.74 -23.25
C ARG A 91 8.88 9.92 -24.73
N ARG A 92 8.44 8.85 -25.41
CA ARG A 92 8.01 8.91 -26.82
C ARG A 92 6.56 9.36 -26.97
N LEU A 93 5.78 9.30 -25.89
CA LEU A 93 4.42 9.82 -25.87
C LEU A 93 4.44 11.33 -25.57
N PRO A 94 3.58 12.13 -26.21
CA PRO A 94 3.41 13.57 -25.91
C PRO A 94 2.62 13.77 -24.61
N VAL A 95 3.05 13.11 -23.53
CA VAL A 95 2.37 13.09 -22.23
C VAL A 95 3.32 13.66 -21.19
N PRO A 96 2.87 14.63 -20.37
CA PRO A 96 3.71 15.19 -19.33
C PRO A 96 4.02 14.12 -18.27
N THR A 97 5.29 14.04 -17.87
CA THR A 97 5.79 13.13 -16.81
C THR A 97 4.98 13.21 -15.51
N VAL A 98 4.45 14.39 -15.21
CA VAL A 98 3.56 14.64 -14.06
C VAL A 98 2.26 13.83 -14.16
N ALA A 99 1.66 13.69 -15.34
CA ALA A 99 0.43 12.92 -15.53
C ALA A 99 0.65 11.42 -15.29
N ILE A 100 1.82 10.90 -15.66
CA ILE A 100 2.20 9.50 -15.43
C ILE A 100 2.32 9.21 -13.94
N LEU A 101 3.00 10.09 -13.19
CA LEU A 101 3.16 9.93 -11.75
C LEU A 101 1.80 10.00 -11.03
N TRP A 102 0.93 10.92 -11.46
CA TRP A 102 -0.45 10.99 -10.98
C TRP A 102 -1.28 9.75 -11.33
N ASN A 103 -1.14 9.20 -12.55
CA ASN A 103 -1.81 7.95 -12.91
C ASN A 103 -1.47 6.85 -11.89
N ARG A 104 -0.18 6.69 -11.55
CA ARG A 104 0.26 5.66 -10.59
C ARG A 104 -0.29 5.90 -9.18
N ILE A 105 -0.28 7.14 -8.69
CA ILE A 105 -0.84 7.48 -7.38
C ILE A 105 -2.35 7.25 -7.34
N ILE A 106 -3.08 7.68 -8.38
CA ILE A 106 -4.54 7.48 -8.46
C ILE A 106 -4.86 5.99 -8.48
N GLN A 107 -4.13 5.18 -9.27
CA GLN A 107 -4.28 3.73 -9.28
C GLN A 107 -4.10 3.16 -7.87
N MET A 108 -2.99 3.48 -7.20
CA MET A 108 -2.72 3.00 -5.84
C MET A 108 -3.84 3.41 -4.86
N LEU A 109 -4.33 4.65 -4.92
CA LEU A 109 -5.41 5.14 -4.06
C LEU A 109 -6.74 4.41 -4.33
N ILE A 110 -7.11 4.19 -5.59
CA ILE A 110 -8.31 3.43 -5.96
C ILE A 110 -8.20 1.99 -5.44
N THR A 111 -7.04 1.36 -5.64
CA THR A 111 -6.80 -0.02 -5.21
C THR A 111 -6.82 -0.14 -3.69
N PHE A 112 -6.20 0.80 -2.96
CA PHE A 112 -6.31 0.87 -1.50
C PHE A 112 -7.75 1.04 -1.02
N LEU A 113 -8.54 1.88 -1.70
CA LEU A 113 -9.94 2.10 -1.32
C LEU A 113 -10.75 0.82 -1.50
N ILE A 114 -10.67 0.19 -2.67
CA ILE A 114 -11.45 -1.01 -2.99
C ILE A 114 -10.99 -2.20 -2.14
N ASN A 115 -9.69 -2.50 -2.16
CA ASN A 115 -9.14 -3.64 -1.42
C ASN A 115 -9.22 -3.43 0.08
N GLY A 116 -8.98 -2.20 0.56
CA GLY A 116 -9.11 -1.84 1.96
C GLY A 116 -10.54 -2.04 2.47
N LEU A 117 -11.55 -1.58 1.72
CA LEU A 117 -12.95 -1.81 2.10
C LEU A 117 -13.26 -3.30 2.26
N VAL A 118 -12.82 -4.14 1.31
CA VAL A 118 -13.02 -5.59 1.38
C VAL A 118 -12.27 -6.19 2.57
N PHE A 119 -10.98 -5.91 2.69
CA PHE A 119 -10.09 -6.46 3.71
C PHE A 119 -10.53 -6.10 5.13
N PHE A 120 -10.79 -4.82 5.41
CA PHE A 120 -11.22 -4.37 6.74
C PHE A 120 -12.66 -4.76 7.05
N SER A 121 -13.54 -4.92 6.04
CA SER A 121 -14.87 -5.50 6.27
C SER A 121 -14.79 -6.95 6.73
N ILE A 122 -13.89 -7.75 6.15
CA ILE A 122 -13.67 -9.14 6.59
C ILE A 122 -13.13 -9.15 8.03
N ILE A 123 -12.15 -8.31 8.35
CA ILE A 123 -11.62 -8.18 9.72
C ILE A 123 -12.73 -7.77 10.70
N TYR A 124 -13.59 -6.83 10.31
CA TYR A 124 -14.72 -6.39 11.12
C TYR A 124 -15.67 -7.54 11.44
N LEU A 125 -16.02 -8.33 10.42
CA LEU A 125 -16.90 -9.50 10.58
C LEU A 125 -16.23 -10.61 11.41
N ALA A 126 -14.92 -10.80 11.26
CA ALA A 126 -14.17 -11.86 11.94
C ALA A 126 -13.97 -11.58 13.44
N GLY A 127 -13.73 -10.35 13.86
CA GLY A 127 -13.49 -10.03 15.28
C GLY A 127 -13.61 -8.56 15.67
N GLY A 128 -13.91 -7.68 14.71
CA GLY A 128 -13.96 -6.24 14.95
C GLY A 128 -15.25 -5.70 15.58
N LYS A 129 -16.29 -6.52 15.73
CA LYS A 129 -17.57 -6.07 16.33
C LYS A 129 -17.42 -5.49 17.74
N GLY A 130 -16.45 -5.99 18.52
CA GLY A 130 -16.19 -5.50 19.88
C GLY A 130 -15.53 -4.12 19.97
N LEU A 131 -15.00 -3.59 18.86
CA LEU A 131 -14.34 -2.28 18.78
C LEU A 131 -15.31 -1.11 18.54
N GLY A 132 -16.54 -1.40 18.13
CA GLY A 132 -17.45 -0.41 17.57
C GLY A 132 -17.01 0.11 16.20
N LEU A 133 -17.94 0.73 15.46
CA LEU A 133 -17.69 1.18 14.08
C LEU A 133 -16.58 2.24 14.02
N SER A 134 -16.54 3.16 14.99
CA SER A 134 -15.53 4.22 15.06
C SER A 134 -14.12 3.69 15.31
N GLY A 135 -13.96 2.69 16.19
CA GLY A 135 -12.68 2.06 16.46
C GLY A 135 -12.17 1.26 15.27
N VAL A 136 -13.06 0.57 14.56
CA VAL A 136 -12.70 -0.19 13.35
C VAL A 136 -12.25 0.75 12.23
N LEU A 137 -12.94 1.87 12.04
CA LEU A 137 -12.54 2.89 11.08
C LEU A 137 -11.17 3.47 11.44
N ALA A 138 -10.93 3.80 12.72
CA ALA A 138 -9.64 4.32 13.15
C ALA A 138 -8.50 3.32 12.94
N PHE A 139 -8.75 2.04 13.24
CA PHE A 139 -7.81 0.95 12.98
C PHE A 139 -7.53 0.81 11.49
N ALA A 140 -8.57 0.78 10.65
CA ALA A 140 -8.43 0.67 9.20
C ALA A 140 -7.63 1.84 8.61
N VAL A 141 -7.95 3.08 9.00
CA VAL A 141 -7.24 4.28 8.53
C VAL A 141 -5.77 4.26 8.96
N THR A 142 -5.46 3.83 10.19
CA THR A 142 -4.08 3.71 10.69
C THR A 142 -3.26 2.75 9.81
N TRP A 143 -3.81 1.58 9.51
CA TRP A 143 -3.12 0.58 8.69
C TRP A 143 -3.07 0.98 7.21
N ILE A 144 -4.12 1.60 6.66
CA ILE A 144 -4.08 2.16 5.30
C ILE A 144 -2.98 3.22 5.21
N ALA A 145 -2.85 4.11 6.19
CA ALA A 145 -1.82 5.14 6.20
C ALA A 145 -0.40 4.55 6.21
N TYR A 146 -0.17 3.50 6.99
CA TYR A 146 1.06 2.71 6.94
C TYR A 146 1.28 2.10 5.54
N GLY A 147 0.25 1.49 4.96
CA GLY A 147 0.31 0.93 3.62
C GLY A 147 0.66 1.98 2.55
N LEU A 148 0.09 3.18 2.66
CA LEU A 148 0.38 4.33 1.79
C LEU A 148 1.84 4.76 1.91
N PHE A 149 2.38 4.80 3.14
CA PHE A 149 3.80 5.11 3.37
C PHE A 149 4.73 4.13 2.63
N ILE A 150 4.49 2.83 2.78
CA ILE A 150 5.29 1.79 2.11
C ILE A 150 5.14 1.88 0.58
N ASN A 151 3.91 2.07 0.09
CA ASN A 151 3.68 2.21 -1.36
C ASN A 151 4.30 3.49 -1.93
N ALA A 152 4.39 4.58 -1.17
CA ALA A 152 5.09 5.79 -1.58
C ALA A 152 6.57 5.53 -1.84
N LEU A 153 7.22 4.68 -1.03
CA LEU A 153 8.61 4.25 -1.24
C LEU A 153 8.73 3.36 -2.48
N PHE A 154 7.79 2.43 -2.65
CA PHE A 154 7.77 1.55 -3.83
C PHE A 154 7.60 2.34 -5.13
N ILE A 155 6.68 3.30 -5.21
CA ILE A 155 6.56 4.18 -6.38
C ILE A 155 7.86 4.93 -6.65
N PHE A 156 8.51 5.47 -5.61
CA PHE A 156 9.78 6.17 -5.79
C PHE A 156 10.85 5.25 -6.40
N TRP A 157 10.98 4.01 -5.92
CA TRP A 157 11.93 3.04 -6.47
C TRP A 157 11.56 2.55 -7.87
N GLU A 158 10.26 2.38 -8.15
CA GLU A 158 9.71 1.99 -9.43
C GLU A 158 10.21 2.91 -10.55
N PHE A 159 10.22 4.22 -10.30
CA PHE A 159 10.64 5.23 -11.29
C PHE A 159 12.14 5.59 -11.20
N SER A 160 12.82 5.26 -10.10
CA SER A 160 14.21 5.67 -9.86
C SER A 160 15.24 4.59 -10.18
N THR A 161 14.86 3.31 -10.17
CA THR A 161 15.82 2.18 -10.25
C THR A 161 15.49 1.22 -11.41
N SER A 162 16.39 0.29 -11.72
CA SER A 162 16.13 -0.80 -12.69
C SER A 162 15.35 -1.94 -12.03
N GLY A 163 14.67 -2.77 -12.82
CA GLY A 163 13.81 -3.85 -12.29
C GLY A 163 14.51 -4.80 -11.29
N LYS A 164 15.78 -5.13 -11.52
CA LYS A 164 16.58 -5.96 -10.59
C LYS A 164 16.84 -5.26 -9.25
N ARG A 165 17.21 -3.97 -9.27
CA ARG A 165 17.44 -3.19 -8.05
C ARG A 165 16.15 -2.99 -7.27
N TYR A 166 15.05 -2.74 -7.98
CA TYR A 166 13.72 -2.66 -7.39
C TYR A 166 13.35 -3.93 -6.61
N PHE A 167 13.58 -5.11 -7.19
CA PHE A 167 13.33 -6.39 -6.51
C PHE A 167 14.14 -6.52 -5.21
N VAL A 168 15.45 -6.22 -5.24
CA VAL A 168 16.30 -6.28 -4.05
C VAL A 168 15.82 -5.30 -2.98
N LEU A 169 15.43 -4.08 -3.35
CA LEU A 169 14.88 -3.10 -2.42
C LEU A 169 13.56 -3.56 -1.79
N MET A 170 12.69 -4.23 -2.56
CA MET A 170 11.48 -4.86 -2.01
C MET A 170 11.80 -5.97 -1.00
N MET A 171 12.79 -6.82 -1.30
CA MET A 171 13.22 -7.87 -0.37
C MET A 171 13.81 -7.27 0.92
N ILE A 172 14.61 -6.22 0.81
CA ILE A 172 15.13 -5.49 1.98
C ILE A 172 13.99 -4.92 2.81
N MET A 173 12.98 -4.29 2.20
CA MET A 173 11.82 -3.79 2.95
C MET A 173 11.04 -4.88 3.65
N PHE A 174 10.88 -6.04 3.01
CA PHE A 174 10.23 -7.18 3.62
C PHE A 174 10.97 -7.66 4.87
N VAL A 175 12.30 -7.74 4.80
CA VAL A 175 13.16 -8.05 5.96
C VAL A 175 13.04 -6.98 7.04
N ILE A 176 12.98 -5.70 6.68
CA ILE A 176 12.79 -4.60 7.64
C ILE A 176 11.43 -4.73 8.35
N CYS A 177 10.35 -5.05 7.63
CA CYS A 177 9.04 -5.27 8.22
C CYS A 177 9.07 -6.43 9.23
N ILE A 178 9.69 -7.56 8.87
CA ILE A 178 9.84 -8.72 9.77
C ILE A 178 10.67 -8.35 10.99
N GLY A 179 11.79 -7.66 10.78
CA GLY A 179 12.65 -7.16 11.85
C GLY A 179 11.90 -6.22 12.79
N GLY A 180 11.06 -5.33 12.25
CA GLY A 180 10.24 -4.41 13.03
C GLY A 180 9.25 -5.12 13.96
N ALA A 181 8.53 -6.14 13.46
CA ALA A 181 7.66 -6.95 14.30
C ALA A 181 8.45 -7.76 15.34
N LEU A 182 9.61 -8.29 14.97
CA LEU A 182 10.48 -9.05 15.87
C LEU A 182 10.99 -8.18 17.02
N VAL A 183 11.44 -6.95 16.72
CA VAL A 183 11.84 -5.98 17.76
C VAL A 183 10.66 -5.64 18.67
N ALA A 184 9.46 -5.41 18.10
CA ALA A 184 8.27 -5.16 18.92
C ALA A 184 7.96 -6.35 19.85
N ALA A 185 8.04 -7.58 19.34
CA ALA A 185 7.80 -8.78 20.11
C ALA A 185 8.85 -8.99 21.24
N ILE A 186 10.13 -8.68 21.00
CA ILE A 186 11.18 -8.72 22.04
C ILE A 186 10.88 -7.73 23.17
N LEU A 187 10.21 -6.61 22.87
CA LEU A 187 9.79 -5.61 23.86
C LEU A 187 8.44 -5.95 24.53
N ASP A 188 7.95 -7.18 24.37
CA ASP A 188 6.62 -7.63 24.81
C ASP A 188 5.46 -6.77 24.27
N GLN A 189 5.71 -6.08 23.16
CA GLN A 189 4.73 -5.27 22.45
C GLN A 189 4.24 -6.02 21.21
N ASN A 190 2.98 -5.79 20.86
CA ASN A 190 2.43 -6.23 19.58
C ASN A 190 1.79 -5.04 18.89
N LEU A 191 2.11 -4.81 17.62
CA LEU A 191 1.67 -3.67 16.83
C LEU A 191 0.15 -3.70 16.64
N ILE A 192 -0.43 -4.87 16.36
CA ILE A 192 -1.88 -5.03 16.27
C ILE A 192 -2.53 -4.71 17.63
N LYS A 193 -1.95 -5.17 18.73
CA LYS A 193 -2.46 -4.87 20.08
C LYS A 193 -2.48 -3.36 20.36
N ILE A 194 -1.37 -2.67 20.10
CA ILE A 194 -1.24 -1.22 20.32
C ILE A 194 -2.25 -0.46 19.46
N THR A 195 -2.30 -0.76 18.16
CA THR A 195 -3.19 -0.09 17.21
C THR A 195 -4.66 -0.36 17.56
N MET A 196 -5.00 -1.59 17.95
CA MET A 196 -6.35 -1.97 18.36
C MET A 196 -6.76 -1.30 19.67
N GLN A 197 -5.91 -1.28 20.70
CA GLN A 197 -6.21 -0.64 21.99
C GLN A 197 -6.40 0.87 21.85
N GLN A 198 -5.53 1.55 21.08
CA GLN A 198 -5.66 2.98 20.79
C GLN A 198 -6.96 3.29 20.05
N SER A 199 -7.29 2.46 19.05
CA SER A 199 -8.51 2.63 18.26
C SER A 199 -9.77 2.35 19.08
N ALA A 200 -9.74 1.37 19.98
CA ALA A 200 -10.83 1.07 20.91
C ALA A 200 -11.07 2.21 21.91
N ALA A 201 -9.99 2.78 22.45
CA ALA A 201 -10.06 3.80 23.51
C ALA A 201 -10.52 5.17 22.99
N TYR A 202 -10.03 5.59 21.82
CA TYR A 202 -10.23 6.96 21.32
C TYR A 202 -11.05 7.03 20.02
N GLY A 203 -11.34 5.90 19.37
CA GLY A 203 -12.02 5.87 18.07
C GLY A 203 -11.29 6.76 17.04
N LEU A 204 -12.05 7.60 16.32
CA LEU A 204 -11.51 8.52 15.31
C LEU A 204 -10.62 9.64 15.88
N LEU A 205 -10.57 9.81 17.21
CA LEU A 205 -9.66 10.75 17.87
C LEU A 205 -8.33 10.10 18.26
N ALA A 206 -8.11 8.83 17.90
CA ALA A 206 -6.87 8.12 18.20
C ALA A 206 -5.65 8.91 17.68
N PRO A 207 -4.72 9.35 18.56
CA PRO A 207 -3.54 10.10 18.15
C PRO A 207 -2.68 9.32 17.15
N LEU A 208 -2.62 8.00 17.30
CA LEU A 208 -1.90 7.10 16.42
C LEU A 208 -2.45 7.12 14.98
N MET A 209 -3.76 7.23 14.81
CA MET A 209 -4.39 7.31 13.49
C MET A 209 -3.97 8.58 12.77
N TRP A 210 -4.06 9.74 13.44
CA TRP A 210 -3.67 11.01 12.84
C TRP A 210 -2.17 11.10 12.59
N GLY A 211 -1.35 10.57 13.51
CA GLY A 211 0.10 10.51 13.35
C GLY A 211 0.51 9.68 12.13
N THR A 212 -0.03 8.47 11.99
CA THR A 212 0.28 7.62 10.82
C THR A 212 -0.27 8.21 9.53
N LEU A 213 -1.47 8.81 9.55
CA LEU A 213 -2.05 9.49 8.39
C LEU A 213 -1.21 10.68 7.92
N LEU A 214 -0.70 11.49 8.84
CA LEU A 214 0.21 12.58 8.52
C LEU A 214 1.50 12.04 7.90
N VAL A 215 2.12 11.01 8.49
CA VAL A 215 3.33 10.36 7.95
C VAL A 215 3.07 9.79 6.54
N GLY A 216 1.94 9.11 6.34
CA GLY A 216 1.51 8.61 5.03
C GLY A 216 1.36 9.73 4.00
N ALA A 217 0.65 10.82 4.34
CA ALA A 217 0.47 11.95 3.44
C ALA A 217 1.79 12.67 3.11
N VAL A 218 2.64 12.92 4.10
CA VAL A 218 3.96 13.53 3.91
C VAL A 218 4.84 12.65 3.04
N SER A 219 4.88 11.34 3.28
CA SER A 219 5.68 10.42 2.46
C SER A 219 5.23 10.40 1.00
N LEU A 220 3.92 10.41 0.73
CA LEU A 220 3.42 10.52 -0.65
C LEU A 220 3.86 11.84 -1.31
N ALA A 221 3.75 12.96 -0.60
CA ALA A 221 4.16 14.26 -1.13
C ALA A 221 5.68 14.35 -1.39
N VAL A 222 6.49 13.77 -0.49
CA VAL A 222 7.95 13.70 -0.62
C VAL A 222 8.33 12.77 -1.77
N SER A 223 7.79 11.55 -1.82
CA SER A 223 8.02 10.60 -2.91
C SER A 223 7.61 11.19 -4.25
N PHE A 224 6.50 11.93 -4.33
CA PHE A 224 6.10 12.62 -5.55
C PHE A 224 7.15 13.63 -6.00
N LYS A 225 7.59 14.52 -5.10
CA LYS A 225 8.61 15.55 -5.40
C LYS A 225 9.94 14.92 -5.81
N LEU A 226 10.39 13.89 -5.08
CA LEU A 226 11.67 13.22 -5.36
C LEU A 226 11.62 12.47 -6.69
N THR A 227 10.54 11.72 -6.95
CA THR A 227 10.33 11.00 -8.21
C THR A 227 10.32 11.96 -9.38
N TYR A 228 9.59 13.08 -9.27
CA TYR A 228 9.56 14.10 -10.32
C TYR A 228 10.95 14.68 -10.61
N LYS A 229 11.71 15.05 -9.57
CA LYS A 229 13.09 15.53 -9.74
C LYS A 229 14.01 14.49 -10.39
N GLN A 230 13.87 13.22 -10.01
CA GLN A 230 14.69 12.14 -10.54
C GLN A 230 14.39 11.87 -12.02
N LEU A 231 13.11 11.92 -12.41
CA LEU A 231 12.66 11.72 -13.78
C LEU A 231 13.16 12.82 -14.74
N LEU A 232 13.35 14.05 -14.24
CA LEU A 232 13.94 15.16 -14.98
C LEU A 232 15.47 15.02 -15.16
N LYS A 233 16.15 14.34 -14.22
CA LYS A 233 17.62 14.22 -14.21
C LYS A 233 18.17 12.98 -14.90
N ARG A 234 17.38 11.91 -15.08
CA ARG A 234 17.89 10.67 -15.69
C ARG A 234 18.08 10.85 -17.19
N ASP A 235 19.32 10.91 -17.65
CA ASP A 235 19.63 10.63 -19.05
C ASP A 235 19.38 9.15 -19.33
N LEU A 236 18.65 8.87 -20.41
CA LEU A 236 18.34 7.52 -20.90
C LEU A 236 19.10 7.30 -22.21
N SER A 237 20.39 7.62 -22.21
CA SER A 237 21.35 7.31 -23.28
C SER A 237 21.96 5.93 -23.03
#